data_AF-A0A7L4D6B7-F1
#
_entry.id   AF-A0A7L4D6B7-F1
#
_cell.length_a   1.000
_cell.length_b   1.000
_cell.length_c   1.000
_cell.angle_alpha   90.00
_cell.angle_beta   90.00
_cell.angle_gamma   90.00
#
_symmetry.space_group_name_H-M   'P 1'
#
loop_
_entity.id
_entity.type
_entity.pdbx_description
1 polymer ?
#
loop_
_entity_poly.entity_id
_entity_poly.type
_entity_poly.pdbx_seq_one_letter_code
_entity_poly.pdbx_strand_id
1 'polypeptide(L)'
;CGAPTRLRFAALSKKDERINFFPVGTNVSYICRPGYENTSESSPTSTCLENLTWSEAAELCRRRSCGEPGVLPGGRMVVLTDLQFGARINVFCEEG
;
A
#
# COMPACT_ATOMS: atom_id res chain seq x y z
N CYS A 1 1.45 -8.38 22.90
CA CYS A 1 1.50 -8.87 21.51
C CYS A 1 2.94 -9.01 21.06
N GLY A 2 3.22 -10.00 20.20
CA GLY A 2 4.48 -10.09 19.48
C GLY A 2 4.55 -9.10 18.32
N ALA A 3 5.36 -9.40 17.31
CA ALA A 3 5.46 -8.58 16.11
C ALA A 3 4.09 -8.34 15.44
N PRO A 4 3.78 -7.09 15.02
CA PRO A 4 2.57 -6.75 14.29
C PRO A 4 2.40 -7.50 12.98
N THR A 5 1.17 -7.57 12.48
CA THR A 5 0.86 -8.23 11.22
C THR A 5 1.51 -7.50 10.05
N ARG A 6 2.10 -8.26 9.12
CA ARG A 6 2.73 -7.69 7.93
C ARG A 6 1.66 -7.34 6.89
N LEU A 7 1.40 -6.05 6.72
CA LEU A 7 0.47 -5.55 5.71
C LEU A 7 1.11 -5.51 4.31
N ARG A 8 0.30 -5.76 3.28
CA ARG A 8 0.73 -5.67 1.88
C ARG A 8 0.85 -4.23 1.40
N PHE A 9 -0.01 -3.34 1.89
CA PHE A 9 -0.07 -1.92 1.49
C PHE A 9 0.78 -1.00 2.37
N ALA A 10 1.14 -1.42 3.58
CA ALA A 10 1.92 -0.64 4.53
C ALA A 10 3.01 -1.47 5.23
N ALA A 11 4.05 -0.79 5.72
CA ALA A 11 5.11 -1.33 6.54
C ALA A 11 5.06 -0.68 7.92
N LEU A 12 5.56 -1.36 8.94
CA LEU A 12 5.56 -0.81 10.29
C LEU A 12 6.50 0.42 10.36
N SER A 13 6.25 1.36 11.27
CA SER A 13 7.14 2.50 11.44
C SER A 13 8.55 2.03 11.88
N LYS A 14 9.60 2.73 11.45
CA LYS A 14 11.00 2.38 11.83
C LYS A 14 11.23 2.34 13.36
N LYS A 15 10.40 3.04 14.13
CA LYS A 15 10.47 3.08 15.59
C LYS A 15 9.96 1.76 16.18
N ASP A 16 8.86 1.27 15.64
CA ASP A 16 8.18 0.06 16.11
C ASP A 16 8.81 -1.21 15.54
N GLU A 17 9.47 -1.15 14.37
CA GLU A 17 10.19 -2.29 13.75
C GLU A 17 11.30 -2.89 14.64
N ARG A 18 11.83 -2.12 15.59
CA ARG A 18 12.88 -2.58 16.51
C ARG A 18 12.34 -3.20 17.80
N ILE A 19 11.03 -3.18 18.01
CA ILE A 19 10.39 -3.63 19.24
C ILE A 19 9.83 -5.03 19.03
N ASN A 20 10.23 -5.97 19.90
CA ASN A 20 9.81 -7.37 19.81
C ASN A 20 8.57 -7.68 20.65
N PHE A 21 8.25 -6.82 21.63
CA PHE A 21 7.16 -7.02 22.57
C PHE A 21 6.39 -5.73 22.80
N PHE A 22 5.07 -5.80 22.61
CA PHE A 22 4.16 -4.67 22.80
C PHE A 22 3.14 -5.04 23.88
N PRO A 23 3.05 -4.31 25.01
CA PRO A 23 2.02 -4.56 26.00
C PRO A 23 0.62 -4.31 25.44
N VAL A 24 -0.40 -4.89 26.08
CA VAL A 24 -1.81 -4.67 25.73
C VAL A 24 -2.13 -3.17 25.81
N GLY A 25 -2.89 -2.67 24.85
CA GLY A 25 -3.20 -1.25 24.69
C GLY A 25 -2.16 -0.45 23.90
N THR A 26 -1.02 -1.07 23.52
CA THR A 26 -0.04 -0.38 22.67
C THR A 26 -0.58 -0.19 21.27
N ASN A 27 -0.45 1.03 20.74
CA ASN A 27 -0.81 1.35 19.37
C ASN A 27 0.47 1.54 18.53
N VAL A 28 0.55 0.84 17.41
CA VAL A 28 1.65 0.96 16.45
C VAL A 28 1.17 1.63 15.18
N SER A 29 2.07 2.39 14.56
CA SER A 29 1.77 3.10 13.31
C SER A 29 2.43 2.42 12.13
N TYR A 30 1.77 2.47 10.99
CA TYR A 30 2.28 1.98 9.72
C TYR A 30 2.50 3.13 8.74
N ILE A 31 3.44 2.91 7.82
CA ILE A 31 3.82 3.82 6.75
C ILE A 31 3.52 3.11 5.43
N CYS A 32 2.85 3.81 4.49
CA CYS A 32 2.54 3.23 3.18
C CYS A 32 3.81 2.75 2.47
N ARG A 33 3.73 1.57 1.85
CA ARG A 33 4.85 1.04 1.07
C ARG A 33 5.09 1.88 -0.19
N PRO A 34 6.31 1.85 -0.77
CA PRO A 34 6.55 2.44 -2.08
C PRO A 34 5.54 1.93 -3.12
N GLY A 35 5.01 2.83 -3.95
CA GLY A 35 3.91 2.53 -4.87
C GLY A 35 2.50 2.67 -4.28
N TYR A 36 2.38 2.90 -2.97
CA TYR A 36 1.15 3.26 -2.30
C TYR A 36 1.16 4.73 -1.82
N GLU A 37 -0.02 5.27 -1.63
CA GLU A 37 -0.26 6.64 -1.16
C GLU A 37 -1.34 6.62 -0.08
N ASN A 38 -1.16 7.48 0.92
CA ASN A 38 -2.11 7.60 2.02
C ASN A 38 -3.30 8.44 1.56
N THR A 39 -4.51 7.88 1.65
CA THR A 39 -5.75 8.56 1.28
C THR A 39 -6.35 9.38 2.42
N SER A 40 -5.71 9.42 3.57
CA SER A 40 -6.19 10.13 4.76
C SER A 40 -5.07 10.92 5.42
N GLU A 41 -5.44 11.90 6.26
CA GLU A 41 -4.47 12.66 7.06
C GLU A 41 -3.84 11.80 8.17
N SER A 42 -4.50 10.69 8.55
CA SER A 42 -4.01 9.74 9.54
C SER A 42 -3.24 8.59 8.90
N SER A 43 -2.23 8.08 9.62
CA SER A 43 -1.53 6.85 9.22
C SER A 43 -2.33 5.62 9.66
N PRO A 44 -2.25 4.48 8.94
CA PRO A 44 -2.82 3.23 9.43
C PRO A 44 -2.22 2.88 10.78
N THR A 45 -3.07 2.52 11.74
CA THR A 45 -2.64 2.14 13.09
C THR A 45 -3.25 0.80 13.48
N SER A 46 -2.59 0.09 14.39
CA SER A 46 -3.09 -1.18 14.92
C SER A 46 -2.79 -1.25 16.41
N THR A 47 -3.78 -1.70 17.17
CA THR A 47 -3.71 -1.76 18.63
C THR A 47 -3.56 -3.20 19.08
N CYS A 48 -2.67 -3.43 20.05
CA CYS A 48 -2.58 -4.71 20.73
C CYS A 48 -3.78 -4.90 21.67
N LEU A 49 -4.66 -5.83 21.32
CA LEU A 49 -5.88 -6.14 22.07
C LEU A 49 -5.58 -7.03 23.29
N GLU A 50 -6.53 -7.13 24.22
CA GLU A 50 -6.39 -7.94 25.44
C GLU A 50 -6.17 -9.43 25.16
N ASN A 51 -6.68 -9.93 24.04
CA ASN A 51 -6.48 -11.30 23.57
C ASN A 51 -5.09 -11.53 22.95
N LEU A 52 -4.14 -10.60 23.11
CA LEU A 52 -2.79 -10.62 22.54
C LEU A 52 -2.74 -10.67 21.00
N THR A 53 -3.82 -10.27 20.34
CA THR A 53 -3.87 -10.11 18.88
C THR A 53 -3.84 -8.64 18.48
N TRP A 54 -3.42 -8.38 17.25
CA TRP A 54 -3.41 -7.03 16.68
C TRP A 54 -4.78 -6.73 16.07
N SER A 55 -5.31 -5.54 16.35
CA SER A 55 -6.53 -5.06 15.71
C SER A 55 -6.34 -4.90 14.21
N GLU A 56 -7.43 -4.97 13.45
CA GLU A 56 -7.40 -4.68 12.03
C GLU A 56 -6.93 -3.24 11.78
N ALA A 57 -5.94 -3.08 10.91
CA ALA A 57 -5.44 -1.78 10.51
C ALA A 57 -6.27 -1.25 9.34
N ALA A 58 -6.75 -0.01 9.45
CA ALA A 58 -7.52 0.61 8.38
C ALA A 58 -6.72 0.66 7.07
N GLU A 59 -7.34 0.31 5.94
CA GLU A 59 -6.73 0.33 4.61
C GLU A 59 -6.63 1.75 4.04
N LEU A 60 -5.82 2.60 4.69
CA LEU A 60 -5.62 4.00 4.29
C LEU A 60 -4.57 4.16 3.18
N CYS A 61 -3.80 3.11 2.88
CA CYS A 61 -2.80 3.14 1.81
C CYS A 61 -3.38 2.52 0.53
N ARG A 62 -3.65 3.33 -0.49
CA ARG A 62 -4.10 2.88 -1.82
C ARG A 62 -2.95 2.85 -2.82
N ARG A 63 -3.08 2.04 -3.86
CA ARG A 63 -2.11 2.00 -4.96
C ARG A 63 -2.08 3.36 -5.66
N ARG A 64 -0.89 3.93 -5.85
CA ARG A 64 -0.72 5.19 -6.58
C ARG A 64 -1.17 5.01 -8.03
N SER A 65 -1.79 6.05 -8.57
CA SER A 65 -2.07 6.13 -10.00
C SER A 65 -0.80 6.48 -10.77
N CYS A 66 -0.55 5.79 -11.88
CA CYS A 66 0.50 6.12 -12.85
C CYS A 66 0.09 7.29 -13.75
N GLY A 67 -1.18 7.72 -13.69
CA GLY A 67 -1.75 8.69 -14.63
C GLY A 67 -2.13 8.07 -15.96
N GLU A 68 -2.81 8.85 -16.80
CA GLU A 68 -3.15 8.42 -18.16
C GLU A 68 -1.86 8.29 -18.99
N PRO A 69 -1.62 7.13 -19.63
CA PRO A 69 -0.51 7.01 -20.56
C PRO A 69 -0.67 8.01 -21.72
N GLY A 70 0.45 8.59 -22.17
CA GLY A 70 0.44 9.55 -23.27
C GLY A 70 -0.09 8.93 -24.57
N VAL A 71 -0.56 9.79 -25.49
CA VAL A 71 -1.01 9.34 -26.81
C VAL A 71 0.19 8.84 -27.63
N LEU A 72 0.08 7.63 -28.19
CA LEU A 72 1.08 7.07 -29.10
C LEU A 72 0.69 7.37 -30.55
N PRO A 73 1.41 8.23 -31.28
CA PRO A 73 1.15 8.45 -32.70
C PRO A 73 1.51 7.20 -33.52
N GLY A 74 0.62 6.76 -34.40
CA GLY A 74 0.83 5.55 -35.21
C GLY A 74 0.75 4.24 -34.42
N GLY A 75 0.12 4.25 -33.23
CA GLY A 75 -0.05 3.07 -32.42
C GLY A 75 -1.22 3.19 -31.44
N ARG A 76 -1.47 2.11 -30.70
CA ARG A 76 -2.50 2.07 -29.65
C ARG A 76 -1.96 1.42 -28.38
N MET A 77 -2.44 1.92 -27.25
CA MET A 77 -2.18 1.33 -25.94
C MET A 77 -3.45 0.69 -25.40
N VAL A 78 -3.33 -0.52 -24.86
CA VAL A 78 -4.44 -1.30 -24.29
C VAL A 78 -4.17 -1.47 -22.80
N VAL A 79 -5.02 -0.86 -21.97
CA VAL A 79 -5.00 -1.03 -20.52
C VAL A 79 -5.54 -2.41 -20.18
N LEU A 80 -4.75 -3.23 -19.47
CA LEU A 80 -5.15 -4.61 -19.16
C LEU A 80 -6.03 -4.71 -17.92
N THR A 81 -5.77 -3.89 -16.90
CA THR A 81 -6.49 -3.93 -15.62
C THR A 81 -6.91 -2.54 -15.17
N ASP A 82 -5.93 -1.70 -14.85
CA ASP A 82 -6.08 -0.35 -14.36
C ASP A 82 -4.78 0.42 -14.66
N LEU A 83 -4.67 1.66 -14.18
CA LEU A 83 -3.48 2.48 -14.30
C LEU A 83 -2.82 2.70 -12.93
N GLN A 84 -2.96 1.74 -12.01
CA GLN A 84 -2.41 1.84 -10.65
C GLN A 84 -1.10 1.06 -10.51
N PHE A 85 -0.37 1.29 -9.42
CA PHE A 85 0.87 0.58 -9.13
C PHE A 85 0.72 -0.95 -9.27
N GLY A 86 1.60 -1.56 -10.07
CA GLY A 86 1.58 -2.99 -10.37
C GLY A 86 0.74 -3.38 -11.59
N ALA A 87 0.03 -2.44 -12.22
CA ALA A 87 -0.69 -2.67 -13.46
C ALA A 87 0.23 -2.82 -14.67
N ARG A 88 -0.33 -3.32 -15.77
CA ARG A 88 0.36 -3.52 -17.05
C ARG A 88 -0.51 -3.00 -18.19
N ILE A 89 0.15 -2.42 -19.18
CA ILE A 89 -0.45 -2.00 -20.45
C ILE A 89 0.27 -2.71 -21.59
N ASN A 90 -0.46 -3.04 -22.65
CA ASN A 90 0.12 -3.53 -23.89
C ASN A 90 0.16 -2.42 -24.92
N VAL A 91 1.28 -2.31 -25.62
CA VAL A 91 1.49 -1.28 -26.63
C VAL A 91 1.61 -1.95 -27.99
N PHE A 92 0.89 -1.42 -28.98
CA PHE A 92 0.89 -1.92 -30.35
C PHE A 92 1.19 -0.76 -31.30
N CYS A 93 2.11 -0.97 -32.24
CA CYS A 93 2.30 -0.05 -33.36
C CYS A 93 1.43 -0.51 -34.53
N GLU A 94 0.81 0.44 -35.21
CA GLU A 94 0.13 0.19 -36.48
C GLU A 94 1.17 0.12 -37.60
N GLU A 95 0.90 -0.72 -38.59
CA GLU A 95 1.85 -0.98 -39.67
C GLU A 95 1.89 0.22 -40.64
N GLY A 96 3.10 0.60 -41.05
CA GLY A 96 3.39 1.69 -41.97
C GLY A 96 4.77 1.54 -42.59
#